data_AF-A0A9X1CLT3-F1
#
_entry.id   AF-A0A9X1CLT3-F1
#
_cell.length_a   1.000
_cell.length_b   1.000
_cell.length_c   1.000
_cell.angle_alpha   90.00
_cell.angle_beta   90.00
_cell.angle_gamma   90.00
#
_symmetry.space_group_name_H-M   'P 1'
#
loop_
_entity.id
_entity.type
_entity.pdbx_description
1 polymer ?
#
loop_
_entity_poly.entity_id
_entity_poly.type
_entity_poly.pdbx_seq_one_letter_code
_entity_poly.pdbx_strand_id
1 'polypeptide(L)' 'MNKNKLNMSAAIIISVIILAVGSVAIFQIGKNHQANEIIIDKCFQNFDKEGKVVVKKDSFWSPVSCVKE' A
#
# COMPACT_ATOMS: atom_id res chain seq x y z
N MET A 1 33.52 -24.04 2.61
CA MET A 1 33.24 -23.18 1.44
C MET A 1 33.93 -21.83 1.65
N ASN A 2 34.58 -21.24 0.63
CA ASN A 2 35.35 -20.00 0.78
C ASN A 2 34.44 -18.86 1.32
N LYS A 3 34.88 -18.13 2.35
CA LYS A 3 34.13 -17.01 2.96
C LYS A 3 33.69 -15.98 1.91
N ASN A 4 34.51 -15.75 0.88
CA ASN A 4 34.18 -14.82 -0.20
C ASN A 4 32.99 -15.30 -1.05
N LYS A 5 32.89 -16.62 -1.30
CA LYS A 5 31.74 -17.22 -1.99
C LYS A 5 30.46 -17.11 -1.17
N LEU A 6 30.55 -17.32 0.15
CA LEU A 6 29.41 -17.21 1.07
C LEU A 6 28.85 -15.77 1.12
N ASN A 7 29.74 -14.77 1.24
CA ASN A 7 29.35 -13.36 1.26
C ASN A 7 28.68 -12.94 -0.06
N MET A 8 29.23 -13.39 -1.19
CA MET A 8 28.64 -13.12 -2.50
C MET A 8 27.24 -13.73 -2.64
N SER A 9 27.04 -14.98 -2.22
CA SER A 9 25.72 -15.61 -2.24
C SER A 9 24.71 -14.89 -1.31
N ALA A 10 25.15 -14.47 -0.12
CA ALA A 10 24.29 -13.73 0.80
C ALA A 10 23.88 -12.37 0.22
N ALA A 11 24.80 -11.64 -0.42
CA ALA A 11 24.50 -10.37 -1.07
C ALA A 11 23.47 -10.52 -2.20
N ILE A 12 23.57 -11.58 -3.01
CA ILE A 12 22.60 -11.89 -4.07
C ILE A 12 21.22 -12.17 -3.46
N ILE A 13 21.15 -13.02 -2.43
CA ILE A 13 19.90 -13.36 -1.76
C ILE A 13 19.24 -12.10 -1.18
N ILE A 14 20.01 -11.26 -0.47
CA ILE A 14 19.50 -10.00 0.10
C ILE A 14 18.99 -9.07 -1.00
N SER A 15 19.72 -8.94 -2.11
CA SER A 15 19.29 -8.11 -3.24
C SER A 15 17.97 -8.60 -3.84
N VAL A 16 17.80 -9.91 -4.02
CA VAL A 16 16.56 -10.51 -4.53
C VAL A 16 15.40 -10.26 -3.57
N ILE A 17 15.62 -10.39 -2.26
CA ILE A 17 14.59 -10.13 -1.25
C ILE A 17 14.14 -8.67 -1.29
N ILE A 18 15.08 -7.72 -1.36
CA ILE A 18 14.77 -6.28 -1.44
C ILE A 18 13.95 -5.98 -2.69
N LEU A 19 14.34 -6.53 -3.84
CA LEU A 19 13.60 -6.36 -5.09
C LEU A 19 12.18 -6.94 -5.01
N ALA A 20 12.01 -8.11 -4.41
CA ALA A 20 10.70 -8.73 -4.24
C ALA A 20 9.78 -7.89 -3.34
N VAL A 21 10.27 -7.47 -2.16
CA VAL A 21 9.50 -6.64 -1.23
C VAL A 21 9.14 -5.29 -1.86
N GLY A 22 10.10 -4.65 -2.53
CA GLY A 22 9.87 -3.38 -3.24
C GLY A 22 8.83 -3.51 -4.36
N SER A 23 8.84 -4.61 -5.11
CA SER A 23 7.88 -4.84 -6.19
C SER A 23 6.46 -5.04 -5.65
N VAL A 24 6.30 -5.86 -4.60
CA VAL A 24 5.01 -6.07 -3.93
C VAL A 24 4.48 -4.75 -3.36
N ALA A 25 5.38 -3.95 -2.77
CA ALA A 25 5.05 -2.63 -2.23
C ALA A 25 4.46 -1.70 -3.28
N ILE A 26 5.17 -1.51 -4.41
CA ILE A 26 4.72 -0.65 -5.51
C ILE A 26 3.39 -1.13 -6.08
N PHE A 27 3.24 -2.44 -6.27
CA PHE A 27 1.99 -3.02 -6.75
C PHE A 27 0.81 -2.74 -5.82
N GLN A 28 1.00 -2.90 -4.50
CA GLN A 28 -0.04 -2.61 -3.52
C GLN A 28 -0.39 -1.11 -3.48
N ILE A 29 0.59 -0.21 -3.62
CA ILE A 29 0.35 1.24 -3.69
C ILE A 29 -0.52 1.58 -4.90
N GLY A 30 -0.21 1.02 -6.08
CA GLY A 30 -1.01 1.22 -7.28
C GLY A 30 -2.46 0.75 -7.10
N LYS A 31 -2.65 -0.46 -6.57
CA LYS A 31 -4.01 -0.98 -6.29
C LYS A 31 -4.76 -0.14 -5.27
N ASN A 32 -4.08 0.30 -4.22
CA ASN A 32 -4.68 1.14 -3.20
C ASN A 32 -5.04 2.52 -3.76
N HIS A 33 -4.22 3.11 -4.64
CA HIS A 33 -4.54 4.39 -5.26
C HIS A 33 -5.85 4.31 -6.05
N GLN A 34 -5.98 3.29 -6.92
CA GLN A 34 -7.21 3.06 -7.68
C GLN A 34 -8.42 2.78 -6.77
N ALA A 35 -8.24 1.96 -5.73
CA ALA A 35 -9.32 1.69 -4.77
C ALA A 35 -9.73 2.94 -3.99
N ASN A 36 -8.76 3.78 -3.59
CA ASN A 36 -8.99 4.99 -2.82
C ASN A 36 -9.78 6.02 -3.62
N GLU A 37 -9.49 6.20 -4.90
CA GLU A 37 -10.29 7.09 -5.76
C GLU A 37 -11.76 6.68 -5.76
N ILE A 38 -12.04 5.39 -5.96
CA ILE A 38 -13.40 4.86 -5.98
C ILE A 38 -14.09 5.02 -4.61
N ILE A 39 -13.36 4.78 -3.51
CA ILE A 39 -13.91 4.89 -2.15
C ILE A 39 -14.22 6.35 -1.81
N ILE A 40 -13.32 7.27 -2.15
CA ILE A 40 -13.51 8.71 -1.94
C ILE A 40 -14.73 9.18 -2.74
N ASP A 41 -14.78 8.85 -4.03
CA ASP A 41 -15.90 9.25 -4.90
C ASP A 41 -17.24 8.77 -4.33
N LYS A 42 -17.35 7.49 -3.95
CA LYS A 42 -18.55 6.93 -3.29
C LYS A 42 -18.86 7.55 -1.93
N CYS A 43 -17.83 7.95 -1.19
CA CYS A 43 -17.97 8.60 0.12
C CYS A 43 -18.68 9.96 -0.03
N PHE A 44 -18.38 10.69 -1.11
CA PHE A 44 -18.94 12.01 -1.37
C PHE A 44 -20.23 12.00 -2.21
N GLN A 45 -20.54 10.93 -2.95
CA GLN A 45 -21.78 10.80 -3.74
C GLN A 45 -23.10 10.81 -2.93
N ASN A 46 -23.06 10.68 -1.60
CA ASN A 46 -24.27 10.65 -0.74
C ASN A 46 -24.38 11.88 0.19
N PHE A 47 -23.79 13.01 -0.18
CA PHE A 47 -23.77 14.25 0.61
C PHE A 47 -25.03 15.12 0.47
N ASP A 48 -26.18 14.53 0.15
CA ASP A 48 -27.44 15.27 -0.02
C ASP A 48 -27.99 15.87 1.29
N LYS A 49 -27.36 15.59 2.44
CA LYS A 49 -27.72 16.15 3.76
C LYS A 49 -26.46 16.65 4.43
N GLU A 50 -26.51 17.86 4.98
CA GLU A 50 -25.41 18.46 5.76
C GLU A 50 -24.91 17.44 6.79
N GLY A 51 -23.65 17.01 6.63
CA GLY A 51 -23.03 15.98 7.44
C GLY A 51 -21.52 16.02 7.21
N LYS A 52 -20.75 15.34 8.05
CA LYS A 52 -19.30 15.27 7.92
C LYS A 52 -18.91 13.85 7.56
N VAL A 53 -18.12 13.67 6.51
CA VAL A 53 -17.42 12.39 6.29
C VAL A 53 -15.95 12.58 6.57
N VAL A 54 -15.36 11.55 7.15
CA VAL A 54 -13.94 11.48 7.39
C VAL A 54 -13.41 10.29 6.61
N VAL A 55 -12.46 10.59 5.73
CA VAL A 55 -11.65 9.57 5.06
C VAL A 55 -10.53 9.19 6.03
N LYS A 56 -10.53 7.94 6.49
CA LYS A 56 -9.52 7.41 7.42
C LYS A 56 -8.58 6.46 6.69
N LYS A 57 -7.35 6.35 7.20
CA LYS A 57 -6.37 5.39 6.72
C LYS A 57 -5.83 4.60 7.92
N ASP A 58 -6.19 3.33 7.97
CA ASP A 58 -5.89 2.47 9.14
C ASP A 58 -4.46 1.92 9.13
N SER A 59 -3.86 1.76 7.94
CA SER A 59 -2.47 1.30 7.80
C SER A 59 -1.86 1.81 6.50
N PHE A 60 -0.52 1.89 6.45
CA PHE A 60 0.23 2.35 5.27
C PHE A 60 -0.14 1.58 4.00
N TRP A 61 -0.30 0.25 4.15
CA TRP A 61 -0.60 -0.69 3.08
C TRP A 61 -2.09 -0.91 2.82
N SER A 62 -2.97 -0.28 3.60
CA SER A 62 -4.42 -0.45 3.43
C SER A 62 -5.02 0.65 2.56
N PRO A 63 -6.11 0.36 1.84
CA PRO A 63 -6.94 1.40 1.25
C PRO A 63 -7.57 2.28 2.33
N VAL A 64 -8.04 3.46 1.94
CA VAL A 64 -8.78 4.35 2.83
C VAL A 64 -10.18 3.82 3.11
N SER A 65 -10.75 4.20 4.24
CA SER A 65 -12.12 3.92 4.63
C SER A 65 -12.92 5.21 4.78
N CYS A 66 -14.21 5.15 4.48
CA CYS A 66 -15.13 6.28 4.63
C CYS A 66 -15.96 6.08 5.90
N VAL A 67 -15.93 7.04 6.82
CA VAL A 67 -16.73 7.03 8.05
C VAL A 67 -17.61 8.28 8.06
N LYS A 68 -18.91 8.10 8.29
CA LYS A 68 -19.88 9.19 8.51
C LYS A 68 -19.83 9.59 9.99
N GLU A 69 -19.65 10.88 10.26
CA GLU A 69 -19.78 11.51 11.59
C GLU A 69 -21.08 12.29 11.69
#